data_AF-A0A5B7JN02-F1
#
_entry.id   AF-A0A5B7JN02-F1
#
_cell.length_a   1.000
_cell.length_b   1.000
_cell.length_c   1.000
_cell.angle_alpha   90.00
_cell.angle_beta   90.00
_cell.angle_gamma   90.00
#
_symmetry.space_group_name_H-M   'P 1'
#
loop_
_entity.id
_entity.type
_entity.pdbx_description
1 polymer ?
#
loop_
_entity_poly.entity_id
_entity_poly.type
_entity_poly.pdbx_seq_one_letter_code
_entity_poly.pdbx_strand_id
1 'polypeptide(L)'
;MATYCLEDPVSPDLSCPICFEDYDILSRQRAPKLLLCLHTFCYGCAQRLWRADGTLECSLCRAVHSEVTLADLFDNLVILQHLR
;
A
#
# COMPACT_ATOMS: atom_id res chain seq x y z
N MET A 1 15.67 -14.98 12.42
CA MET A 1 16.30 -14.71 11.11
C MET A 1 15.35 -15.24 10.07
N ALA A 2 14.72 -14.37 9.26
CA ALA A 2 13.79 -14.83 8.24
C ALA A 2 14.58 -15.55 7.14
N THR A 3 14.39 -16.86 7.06
CA THR A 3 14.88 -17.71 5.97
C THR A 3 14.01 -17.41 4.74
N TYR A 4 14.59 -16.80 3.71
CA TYR A 4 13.94 -16.78 2.41
C TYR A 4 14.00 -18.20 1.84
N CYS A 5 12.84 -18.87 1.72
CA CYS A 5 12.72 -20.13 1.00
C CYS A 5 12.75 -19.82 -0.49
N LEU A 6 13.67 -20.45 -1.23
CA LEU A 6 13.97 -20.14 -2.64
C LEU A 6 13.03 -20.84 -3.64
N GLU A 7 11.87 -21.36 -3.22
CA GLU A 7 10.99 -22.19 -4.05
C GLU A 7 9.50 -21.80 -4.02
N ASP A 8 9.17 -20.58 -3.63
CA ASP A 8 7.82 -20.05 -3.87
C ASP A 8 7.82 -19.32 -5.22
N PRO A 9 6.97 -19.68 -6.20
CA PRO A 9 6.70 -18.78 -7.33
C PRO A 9 6.29 -17.46 -6.71
N VAL A 10 6.93 -16.34 -7.12
CA VAL A 10 6.72 -15.01 -6.54
C VAL A 10 5.23 -14.66 -6.62
N SER A 11 4.46 -15.08 -5.62
CA SER A 11 3.07 -14.74 -5.46
C SER A 11 3.10 -13.28 -5.03
N PRO A 12 2.43 -12.38 -5.76
CA PRO A 12 2.36 -10.99 -5.32
C PRO A 12 1.79 -10.98 -3.90
N ASP A 13 2.41 -10.23 -3.00
CA ASP A 13 1.85 -10.02 -1.66
C ASP A 13 0.55 -9.22 -1.81
N LEU A 14 -0.58 -9.93 -1.80
CA LEU A 14 -1.93 -9.35 -1.94
C LEU A 14 -2.48 -8.80 -0.62
N SER A 15 -1.61 -8.52 0.34
CA SER A 15 -1.96 -8.00 1.66
C SER A 15 -1.23 -6.70 1.98
N CYS A 16 -1.85 -5.87 2.81
CA CYS A 16 -1.24 -4.62 3.25
C CYS A 16 -0.16 -4.88 4.31
N PRO A 17 1.08 -4.36 4.13
CA PRO A 17 2.18 -4.63 5.07
C PRO A 17 2.05 -3.93 6.44
N ILE A 18 1.01 -3.12 6.65
CA ILE A 18 0.73 -2.44 7.92
C ILE A 18 -0.34 -3.16 8.73
N CYS A 19 -1.48 -3.48 8.10
CA CYS A 19 -2.60 -4.13 8.80
C CYS A 19 -2.66 -5.65 8.59
N PHE A 20 -1.84 -6.19 7.69
CA PHE A 20 -1.79 -7.61 7.33
C PHE A 20 -3.11 -8.19 6.85
N GLU A 21 -4.00 -7.34 6.35
CA GLU A 21 -5.26 -7.75 5.73
C GLU A 21 -5.16 -7.64 4.22
N ASP A 22 -5.88 -8.54 3.54
CA ASP A 22 -5.92 -8.61 2.10
C ASP A 22 -6.50 -7.34 1.48
N TYR A 23 -5.97 -6.99 0.30
CA TYR A 23 -6.58 -5.99 -0.55
C TYR A 23 -7.90 -6.51 -1.11
N ASP A 24 -8.83 -5.59 -1.39
CA ASP A 24 -10.16 -5.93 -1.90
C ASP A 24 -10.67 -4.81 -2.80
N ILE A 25 -11.46 -5.18 -3.81
CA ILE A 25 -12.09 -4.29 -4.79
C ILE A 25 -13.42 -3.70 -4.30
N LEU A 26 -14.08 -4.34 -3.32
CA LEU A 26 -15.38 -3.91 -2.81
C LEU A 26 -15.24 -2.85 -1.72
N SER A 27 -14.24 -2.99 -0.86
CA SER A 27 -13.97 -2.06 0.24
C SER A 27 -12.97 -0.98 -0.15
N ARG A 28 -13.42 0.28 -0.18
CA ARG A 28 -12.53 1.44 -0.37
C ARG A 28 -11.38 1.46 0.64
N GLN A 29 -11.59 1.00 1.87
CA GLN A 29 -10.55 0.95 2.91
C GLN A 29 -9.44 -0.07 2.60
N ARG A 30 -9.76 -1.09 1.79
CA ARG A 30 -8.84 -2.13 1.33
C ARG A 30 -8.29 -1.86 -0.07
N ALA A 31 -8.64 -0.75 -0.72
CA ALA A 31 -8.07 -0.39 -2.01
C ALA A 31 -6.54 -0.22 -1.91
N PRO A 32 -5.73 -0.91 -2.73
CA PRO A 32 -4.28 -0.80 -2.72
C PRO A 32 -3.83 0.52 -3.34
N LYS A 33 -3.27 1.43 -2.54
CA LYS A 33 -2.80 2.76 -2.95
C LYS A 33 -1.29 2.80 -3.07
N LEU A 34 -0.79 3.36 -4.17
CA LEU A 34 0.61 3.67 -4.41
C LEU A 34 0.97 5.03 -3.82
N LEU A 35 2.01 5.06 -2.98
CA LEU A 35 2.71 6.29 -2.65
C LEU A 35 3.64 6.70 -3.80
N LEU A 36 4.12 7.95 -3.78
CA LEU A 36 5.09 8.44 -4.77
C LEU A 36 6.42 7.68 -4.74
N CYS A 37 6.77 7.05 -3.61
CA CYS A 37 7.91 6.14 -3.49
C CYS A 37 7.62 4.71 -3.99
N LEU A 38 6.48 4.48 -4.66
CA LEU A 38 6.05 3.21 -5.25
C LEU A 38 5.75 2.06 -4.26
N HIS A 39 5.79 2.32 -2.95
CA HIS A 39 5.28 1.37 -1.96
C HIS A 39 3.76 1.39 -1.92
N THR A 40 3.16 0.22 -1.68
CA THR A 40 1.71 0.05 -1.68
C THR A 40 1.18 -0.20 -0.27
N PHE A 41 0.09 0.47 0.09
CA PHE A 41 -0.67 0.25 1.33
C PHE A 41 -2.16 0.32 1.04
N CYS A 42 -3.00 -0.25 1.91
CA CYS A 42 -4.44 -0.04 1.74
C CYS A 42 -4.80 1.42 2.04
N TYR A 43 -5.87 1.94 1.43
CA TYR A 43 -6.30 3.33 1.63
C TYR A 43 -6.44 3.68 3.11
N GLY A 44 -7.00 2.77 3.93
CA GLY A 44 -7.17 3.02 5.35
C GLY A 44 -5.84 3.17 6.10
N CYS A 45 -4.81 2.43 5.72
CA CYS A 45 -3.48 2.60 6.29
C CYS A 45 -2.76 3.84 5.74
N ALA A 46 -2.90 4.14 4.44
CA ALA A 46 -2.38 5.38 3.86
C ALA A 46 -2.98 6.61 4.55
N GLN A 47 -4.27 6.58 4.86
CA GLN A 47 -4.96 7.63 5.61
C GLN A 47 -4.39 7.84 7.01
N ARG A 48 -3.93 6.77 7.69
CA ARG A 48 -3.28 6.87 9.01
C ARG A 48 -1.86 7.42 8.94
N LEU A 49 -1.16 7.20 7.83
CA LEU A 49 0.19 7.75 7.59
C LEU A 49 0.15 9.23 7.17
N TRP A 50 -0.96 9.66 6.57
CA TRP A 50 -1.17 11.03 6.14
C TRP A 50 -1.49 11.94 7.33
N ARG A 51 -0.87 13.11 7.33
CA ARG A 51 -1.03 14.13 8.36
C ARG A 51 -1.82 15.32 7.81
N ALA A 52 -2.48 16.05 8.70
CA ALA A 52 -3.35 17.18 8.34
C ALA A 52 -2.63 18.32 7.61
N ASP A 53 -1.30 18.38 7.69
CA ASP A 53 -0.45 19.32 6.96
C ASP A 53 -0.16 18.90 5.50
N GLY A 54 -0.80 17.82 5.03
CA GLY A 54 -0.61 17.30 3.68
C GLY A 54 0.67 16.46 3.52
N THR A 55 1.36 16.15 4.62
CA THR A 55 2.52 15.26 4.57
C THR A 55 2.14 13.80 4.73
N LEU A 56 2.85 12.92 4.04
CA LEU A 56 2.68 11.47 4.12
C LEU A 56 4.06 10.81 4.19
N GLU A 57 4.34 10.09 5.27
CA GLU A 57 5.60 9.38 5.48
C GLU A 57 5.42 7.87 5.25
N CYS A 58 6.21 7.30 4.34
CA CYS A 58 6.17 5.88 4.04
C CYS A 58 6.76 5.04 5.19
N SER A 59 6.02 4.05 5.70
CA SER A 59 6.51 3.18 6.79
C SER A 59 7.60 2.19 6.36
N LEU A 60 7.77 1.93 5.06
CA LEU A 60 8.76 0.98 4.53
C LEU A 60 10.12 1.63 4.26
N CYS A 61 10.13 2.80 3.60
CA CYS A 61 11.37 3.47 3.19
C CYS A 61 11.60 4.83 3.84
N ARG A 62 10.67 5.32 4.68
CA ARG A 62 10.73 6.63 5.36
C ARG A 62 10.79 7.84 4.43
N ALA A 63 10.49 7.65 3.14
CA ALA A 63 10.30 8.78 2.23
C ALA A 63 9.10 9.62 2.69
N VAL A 64 9.31 10.94 2.78
CA VAL A 64 8.26 11.90 3.09
C VAL A 64 7.79 12.53 1.79
N HIS A 65 6.48 12.56 1.60
CA HIS A 65 5.81 13.18 0.48
C HIS A 65 5.03 14.39 0.99
N SER A 66 5.28 15.57 0.46
CA SER A 66 4.60 16.82 0.81
C SER A 66 3.49 17.13 -0.18
N GLU A 67 2.51 17.94 0.23
CA GLU A 67 1.40 18.41 -0.62
C GLU A 67 0.59 17.25 -1.24
N VAL A 68 0.48 16.13 -0.50
CA VAL A 68 -0.26 14.95 -0.95
C VAL A 68 -1.72 15.07 -0.55
N THR A 69 -2.62 14.86 -1.52
CA THR A 69 -4.04 14.60 -1.24
C THR A 69 -4.28 13.10 -1.32
N LEU A 70 -4.86 12.50 -0.28
CA LEU A 70 -5.12 11.05 -0.21
C LEU A 70 -5.99 10.52 -1.37
N ALA A 71 -6.93 11.33 -1.85
CA ALA A 71 -7.80 10.97 -2.96
C ALA A 71 -7.04 10.81 -4.29
N ASP A 72 -5.90 11.48 -4.43
CA ASP A 72 -5.11 11.54 -5.67
C ASP A 72 -4.04 10.43 -5.74
N LEU A 73 -3.86 9.66 -4.67
CA LEU A 73 -2.99 8.49 -4.71
C LEU A 73 -3.49 7.51 -5.77
N PHE A 74 -2.58 6.99 -6.59
CA PHE A 74 -2.94 6.01 -7.63
C PHE A 74 -3.29 4.67 -7.00
N ASP A 75 -4.20 3.92 -7.63
CA ASP A 75 -4.39 2.52 -7.28
C ASP A 75 -3.25 1.67 -7.87
N ASN A 76 -2.84 0.64 -7.15
CA ASN A 76 -1.95 -0.38 -7.70
C ASN A 76 -2.75 -1.31 -8.61
N LEU A 77 -2.86 -0.95 -9.88
CA LEU A 77 -3.62 -1.72 -10.88
C LEU A 77 -3.10 -3.14 -11.06
N VAL A 78 -1.82 -3.40 -10.82
CA VAL A 78 -1.25 -4.76 -10.90
C VAL A 78 -1.88 -5.63 -9.81
N ILE A 79 -1.92 -5.17 -8.56
CA ILE A 79 -2.58 -5.90 -7.46
C ILE A 79 -4.06 -6.10 -7.78
N LEU A 80 -4.76 -5.06 -8.24
CA LEU A 80 -6.18 -5.16 -8.58
C LEU A 80 -6.47 -6.21 -9.68
N GLN A 81 -5.58 -6.37 -10.66
CA GLN A 81 -5.72 -7.39 -11.71
C GLN A 81 -5.61 -8.83 -11.18
N HIS A 82 -4.99 -9.02 -10.02
CA HIS A 82 -4.84 -10.32 -9.36
C HIS A 82 -5.98 -10.66 -8.39
N LEU A 83 -6.79 -9.68 -7.96
CA LEU A 83 -7.91 -9.85 -7.02
C LEU A 83 -9.24 -10.23 -7.70
N ARG A 84 -9.19 -10.99 -8.80
CA ARG A 84 -10.36 -11.31 -9.64
C ARG A 84 -11.53 -11.93 -8.88
#